data_AF-A0A9E0RQX7-F1
#
_entry.id   AF-A0A9E0RQX7-F1
#
_cell.length_a   1.000
_cell.length_b   1.000
_cell.length_c   1.000
_cell.angle_alpha   90.00
_cell.angle_beta   90.00
_cell.angle_gamma   90.00
#
_symmetry.space_group_name_H-M   'P 1'
#
loop_
_entity.id
_entity.type
_entity.pdbx_description
1 polymer ?
#
loop_
_entity_poly.entity_id
_entity_poly.type
_entity_poly.pdbx_seq_one_letter_code
_entity_poly.pdbx_strand_id
1 'polypeptide(L)'
;IQENIESLNGIKIHGTPVSLRAYLLISLYVLPFIFTPNLVYNLHDDPRWLIYLLNSINGFVLISLYNLQDLLEDPFDQMGMDDIKLDEFEFLEPGPLEHAEPANA
;
A
#
# COMPACT_ATOMS: atom_id res chain seq x y z
N ILE A 1 17.10 -19.83 7.87
CA ILE A 1 16.44 -20.01 6.55
C ILE A 1 15.01 -20.49 6.74
N GLN A 2 14.79 -21.67 7.36
CA GLN A 2 13.44 -22.18 7.65
C GLN A 2 12.55 -21.18 8.41
N GLU A 3 13.07 -20.59 9.50
CA GLU A 3 12.35 -19.58 10.31
C GLU A 3 11.96 -18.33 9.51
N ASN A 4 12.81 -17.88 8.58
CA ASN A 4 12.52 -16.72 7.74
C ASN A 4 11.45 -17.04 6.69
N ILE A 5 11.46 -18.27 6.15
CA ILE A 5 10.45 -18.75 5.20
C ILE A 5 9.08 -18.83 5.90
N GLU A 6 9.04 -19.36 7.12
CA GLU A 6 7.82 -19.43 7.93
C GLU A 6 7.31 -18.04 8.31
N SER A 7 8.20 -17.09 8.62
CA SER A 7 7.84 -15.70 8.90
C SER A 7 7.28 -14.97 7.67
N LEU A 8 7.88 -15.15 6.49
CA LEU A 8 7.38 -14.60 5.22
C LEU A 8 6.02 -15.19 4.86
N ASN A 9 5.86 -16.51 5.00
CA ASN A 9 4.57 -17.18 4.81
C ASN A 9 3.53 -16.67 5.82
N GLY A 10 3.95 -16.39 7.06
CA GLY A 10 3.10 -15.78 8.08
C GLY A 10 2.55 -14.42 7.65
N ILE A 11 3.40 -13.53 7.15
CA ILE A 11 3.00 -12.20 6.65
C ILE A 11 2.08 -12.31 5.42
N LYS A 12 2.36 -13.24 4.50
CA LYS A 12 1.51 -13.45 3.32
C LYS A 12 0.11 -13.96 3.69
N ILE A 13 0.02 -14.82 4.71
CA ILE A 13 -1.27 -15.36 5.17
C ILE A 13 -2.00 -14.34 6.05
N HIS A 14 -1.26 -13.52 6.80
CA HIS A 14 -1.78 -12.55 7.75
C HIS A 14 -1.29 -11.15 7.33
N GLY A 15 -1.95 -10.56 6.33
CA GLY A 15 -1.77 -9.15 5.99
C GLY A 15 -2.20 -8.22 7.14
N THR A 16 -2.59 -6.98 6.81
CA THR A 16 -3.04 -6.04 7.85
C THR A 16 -4.26 -6.59 8.60
N PRO A 17 -4.27 -6.61 9.95
CA PRO A 17 -5.40 -7.16 10.70
C PRO A 17 -6.68 -6.37 10.43
N VAL A 18 -7.78 -7.10 10.18
CA VAL A 18 -9.09 -6.54 9.78
C VAL A 18 -9.62 -5.49 10.77
N SER A 19 -9.34 -5.66 12.07
CA SER A 19 -9.77 -4.70 13.10
C SER A 19 -9.08 -3.33 12.98
N LEU A 20 -7.79 -3.30 12.65
CA LEU A 20 -7.04 -2.05 12.47
C LEU A 20 -7.54 -1.30 11.22
N ARG A 21 -7.76 -2.03 10.12
CA ARG A 21 -8.34 -1.49 8.90
C ARG A 21 -9.75 -0.92 9.13
N ALA A 22 -10.59 -1.65 9.86
CA ALA A 22 -11.93 -1.17 10.21
C ALA A 22 -11.88 0.12 11.06
N TYR A 23 -10.97 0.19 12.04
CA TYR A 23 -10.78 1.40 12.85
C TYR A 23 -10.32 2.60 12.01
N LEU A 24 -9.36 2.40 11.11
CA LEU A 24 -8.89 3.45 10.19
C LEU A 24 -10.00 3.92 9.25
N LEU A 25 -10.77 2.99 8.68
CA LEU A 25 -11.89 3.29 7.79
C LEU A 25 -12.97 4.13 8.49
N ILE A 26 -13.37 3.73 9.70
CA ILE A 26 -14.33 4.50 10.50
C ILE A 26 -13.77 5.90 10.79
N SER A 27 -12.49 5.99 11.14
CA SER A 27 -11.82 7.26 11.41
C SER A 27 -11.79 8.16 10.17
N LEU A 28 -11.47 7.63 8.98
CA LEU A 28 -11.51 8.36 7.71
C LEU A 28 -12.91 8.92 7.40
N TYR A 29 -13.97 8.17 7.71
CA TYR A 29 -15.34 8.65 7.52
C TYR A 29 -15.77 9.71 8.53
N VAL A 30 -15.32 9.61 9.79
CA VAL A 30 -15.69 10.57 10.85
C VAL A 30 -14.90 11.87 10.75
N LEU A 31 -13.63 11.82 10.34
CA LEU A 31 -12.75 12.99 10.20
C LEU A 31 -13.36 14.17 9.42
N PRO A 32 -13.96 14.01 8.22
CA PRO A 32 -14.53 15.13 7.48
C PRO A 32 -15.69 15.81 8.22
N PHE A 33 -16.44 15.08 9.05
CA PHE A 33 -17.51 15.64 9.87
C PHE A 33 -17.00 16.45 11.05
N ILE A 34 -15.78 16.20 11.52
CA ILE A 34 -15.13 17.02 12.57
C ILE A 34 -14.36 18.17 11.93
N PHE A 35 -13.61 17.90 10.86
CA PHE A 35 -12.74 18.85 10.19
C PHE A 35 -13.52 19.94 9.47
N THR A 36 -14.59 19.61 8.73
CA THR A 36 -15.34 20.60 7.94
C THR A 36 -15.99 21.68 8.79
N PRO A 37 -16.74 21.36 9.87
CA PRO A 37 -17.32 22.39 10.73
C PRO A 37 -16.25 23.20 11.46
N ASN A 38 -15.15 22.56 11.87
CA ASN A 38 -14.04 23.25 12.51
C ASN A 38 -13.37 24.26 11.55
N LEU A 39 -13.18 23.87 10.29
CA LEU A 39 -12.64 24.73 9.25
C LEU A 39 -13.55 25.94 8.99
N VAL A 40 -14.87 25.72 8.87
CA VAL A 40 -15.86 26.79 8.67
C VAL A 40 -15.91 27.74 9.88
N TYR A 41 -15.83 27.21 11.10
CA TYR A 41 -15.84 28.01 12.32
C TYR A 41 -14.60 28.91 12.42
N ASN A 42 -13.42 28.39 12.10
CA ASN A 42 -12.17 29.16 12.21
C ASN A 42 -11.97 30.16 11.07
N LEU A 43 -12.45 29.86 9.86
CA LEU A 43 -12.29 30.69 8.65
C LEU A 43 -13.59 31.45 8.29
N HIS A 44 -14.39 31.83 9.29
CA HIS A 44 -15.72 32.41 9.05
C HIS A 44 -15.67 33.79 8.35
N ASP A 45 -14.60 34.56 8.57
CA ASP A 45 -14.40 35.87 7.96
C ASP A 45 -13.65 35.80 6.60
N ASP A 46 -13.10 34.63 6.27
CA ASP A 46 -12.35 34.41 5.04
C ASP A 46 -13.27 34.18 3.82
N PRO A 47 -12.76 34.40 2.60
CA PRO A 47 -13.57 34.18 1.41
C PRO A 47 -13.94 32.69 1.25
N ARG A 48 -15.23 32.44 0.99
CA ARG A 48 -15.81 31.08 0.95
C ARG A 48 -15.11 30.12 -0.01
N TRP A 49 -14.53 30.63 -1.10
CA TRP A 49 -13.79 29.80 -2.06
C TRP A 49 -12.57 29.11 -1.42
N LEU A 50 -11.93 29.74 -0.43
CA LEU A 50 -10.79 29.18 0.30
C LEU A 50 -11.23 27.98 1.15
N ILE A 51 -12.38 28.09 1.80
CA ILE A 51 -12.96 26.99 2.58
C ILE A 51 -13.25 25.79 1.68
N TYR A 52 -13.87 26.01 0.52
CA TYR A 52 -14.14 24.94 -0.45
C TYR A 52 -12.86 24.32 -1.01
N LEU A 53 -11.81 25.11 -1.27
CA LEU A 53 -10.52 24.62 -1.74
C LEU A 53 -9.86 23.71 -0.69
N LEU A 54 -9.75 24.18 0.55
CA LEU A 54 -9.15 23.42 1.65
C LEU A 54 -9.93 22.15 1.97
N ASN A 55 -11.26 22.22 1.90
CA ASN A 55 -12.11 21.04 2.08
C ASN A 55 -11.91 20.02 0.94
N SER A 56 -11.81 20.50 -0.31
CA SER A 56 -11.54 19.64 -1.47
C SER A 56 -10.18 18.95 -1.37
N ILE A 57 -9.14 19.67 -0.95
CA ILE A 57 -7.80 19.10 -0.70
C ILE A 57 -7.88 18.06 0.43
N ASN A 58 -8.58 18.37 1.53
CA ASN A 58 -8.75 17.42 2.63
C ASN A 58 -9.46 16.14 2.16
N GLY A 59 -10.57 16.26 1.42
CA GLY A 59 -11.27 15.13 0.83
C GLY A 59 -10.39 14.31 -0.11
N PHE A 60 -9.59 14.98 -0.95
CA PHE A 60 -8.62 14.32 -1.83
C PHE A 60 -7.56 13.53 -1.05
N VAL A 61 -7.05 14.09 0.05
CA VAL A 61 -6.07 13.40 0.92
C VAL A 61 -6.73 12.17 1.56
N LEU A 62 -7.95 12.29 2.08
CA LEU A 62 -8.65 11.18 2.72
C LEU A 62 -8.93 10.02 1.74
N ILE A 63 -9.39 10.30 0.52
CA ILE A 63 -9.63 9.24 -0.48
C ILE A 63 -8.30 8.64 -0.96
N SER A 64 -7.24 9.43 -1.05
CA SER A 64 -5.91 8.92 -1.41
C SER A 64 -5.38 7.97 -0.33
N LEU A 65 -5.56 8.30 0.94
CA LEU A 65 -5.20 7.43 2.06
C LEU A 65 -6.05 6.15 2.11
N TYR A 66 -7.31 6.22 1.72
CA TYR A 66 -8.15 5.02 1.58
C TYR A 66 -7.56 4.08 0.52
N ASN A 67 -7.28 4.59 -0.68
CA ASN A 67 -6.71 3.78 -1.75
C ASN A 67 -5.32 3.23 -1.41
N LEU A 68 -4.50 4.00 -0.69
CA LEU A 68 -3.18 3.57 -0.24
C LEU A 68 -3.25 2.37 0.71
N GLN A 69 -4.27 2.30 1.57
CA GLN A 69 -4.42 1.16 2.49
C GLN A 69 -4.67 -0.15 1.76
N ASP A 70 -5.43 -0.11 0.67
CA ASP A 70 -5.68 -1.30 -0.15
C ASP A 70 -4.39 -1.72 -0.90
N LEU A 71 -3.58 -0.76 -1.35
CA LEU A 71 -2.28 -1.04 -1.98
C LEU A 71 -1.28 -1.70 -1.02
N LEU A 72 -1.32 -1.32 0.26
CA LEU A 72 -0.43 -1.88 1.29
C LEU A 72 -0.91 -3.24 1.82
N GLU A 73 -2.10 -3.71 1.43
CA GLU A 73 -2.69 -4.92 1.98
C GLU A 73 -1.95 -6.19 1.53
N ASP A 74 -1.60 -6.28 0.25
CA ASP A 74 -0.84 -7.40 -0.32
C ASP A 74 0.42 -6.91 -1.07
N PRO A 75 1.59 -6.84 -0.41
CA PRO A 75 2.82 -6.36 -1.05
C PRO A 75 3.43 -7.34 -2.07
N PHE A 76 2.80 -8.50 -2.29
CA PHE A 76 3.30 -9.57 -3.15
C PHE A 76 2.46 -9.76 -4.43
N ASP A 77 1.39 -8.99 -4.62
CA ASP A 77 0.47 -9.15 -5.76
C ASP A 77 0.99 -8.52 -7.07
N GLN A 78 2.07 -7.74 -7.01
CA GLN A 78 2.71 -7.02 -8.13
C GLN A 78 1.81 -5.98 -8.82
N MET A 79 0.70 -5.60 -8.19
CA MET A 79 -0.22 -4.58 -8.71
C MET A 79 0.19 -3.17 -8.28
N GLY A 80 0.87 -3.05 -7.14
CA GLY A 80 1.34 -1.80 -6.58
C GLY A 80 2.68 -1.34 -7.11
N MET A 81 2.81 -0.01 -7.20
CA MET A 81 4.09 0.61 -7.56
C MET A 81 5.19 0.31 -6.53
N ASP A 82 4.81 0.13 -5.27
CA ASP A 82 5.71 -0.07 -4.12
C ASP A 82 5.79 -1.53 -3.67
N ASP A 83 5.32 -2.47 -4.51
CA ASP A 83 5.35 -3.89 -4.21
C ASP A 83 6.77 -4.45 -4.27
N ILE A 84 7.00 -5.51 -3.49
CA ILE A 84 8.28 -6.22 -3.45
C ILE A 84 8.53 -6.89 -4.80
N LYS A 85 9.62 -6.53 -5.50
CA LYS A 85 9.96 -7.09 -6.82
C LYS A 85 10.42 -8.54 -6.71
N LEU A 86 9.50 -9.49 -6.88
CA LEU A 86 9.80 -10.92 -6.74
C LEU A 86 10.74 -11.44 -7.85
N ASP A 87 10.65 -10.88 -9.06
CA ASP A 87 11.42 -11.29 -10.23
C ASP A 87 12.94 -11.04 -10.07
N GLU A 88 13.35 -10.11 -9.21
CA GLU A 88 14.78 -9.84 -8.92
C GLU A 88 15.41 -10.93 -8.05
N PHE A 89 14.60 -11.75 -7.39
CA PHE A 89 15.03 -12.82 -6.49
C PHE A 89 14.92 -14.22 -7.11
N GLU A 90 14.42 -14.34 -8.34
CA GLU A 90 14.44 -15.61 -9.07
C GLU A 90 15.88 -15.94 -9.46
N PHE A 91 16.53 -16.77 -8.64
CA PHE A 91 17.88 -17.23 -8.90
C PHE A 91 17.91 -17.90 -10.28
N LEU A 92 18.76 -17.40 -11.17
CA LEU A 92 19.17 -18.05 -12.41
C LEU A 92 19.37 -19.55 -12.11
N GLU A 93 18.45 -20.40 -12.57
CA GLU A 93 18.76 -21.81 -12.71
C GLU A 93 20.00 -21.84 -13.63
N PRO A 94 21.15 -22.38 -13.17
CA PRO A 94 22.24 -22.62 -14.10
C PRO A 94 21.68 -23.56 -15.15
N GLY A 95 21.57 -23.05 -16.38
CA GLY A 95 21.07 -23.82 -17.52
C GLY A 95 21.81 -25.15 -17.63
N PRO A 96 21.17 -26.20 -18.17
CA PRO A 96 21.75 -27.54 -18.22
C PRO A 96 23.20 -27.46 -18.70
N LEU A 97 24.12 -28.05 -17.93
CA LEU A 97 25.52 -28.17 -18.35
C LEU A 97 25.51 -28.90 -19.69
N GLU A 98 25.67 -28.14 -20.77
CA GLU A 98 25.93 -28.68 -22.09
C GLU A 98 27.25 -29.44 -21.95
N HIS A 99 27.14 -30.76 -21.81
CA HIS A 99 28.27 -31.64 -21.83
C HIS A 99 28.96 -31.42 -23.17
N ALA A 100 30.05 -30.65 -23.15
CA ALA A 100 30.95 -30.52 -24.27
C ALA A 100 31.37 -31.94 -24.66
N GLU A 101 30.83 -32.39 -25.79
CA GLU A 101 31.20 -33.62 -26.45
C GLU A 101 32.72 -33.56 -26.70
N PRO A 102 33.51 -34.53 -26.21
CA PRO A 102 34.95 -34.48 -26.41
C PRO A 102 35.22 -34.63 -27.91
N ALA A 103 35.66 -33.54 -28.54
CA ALA A 103 36.02 -33.51 -29.96
C ALA A 103 36.95 -34.69 -30.28
N ASN A 104 36.42 -35.59 -31.10
CA ASN A 104 37.02 -36.85 -31.49
C ASN A 104 38.21 -36.56 -32.43
N ALA A 105 39.36 -37.14 -32.08
CA ALA A 105 40.55 -37.45 -32.91
C ALA A 105 41.39 -36.28 -33.48
#